data_AF-A0A0V0GWE5-F1
#
_entry.id   AF-A0A0V0GWE5-F1
#
_cell.length_a   1.000
_cell.length_b   1.000
_cell.length_c   1.000
_cell.angle_alpha   90.00
_cell.angle_beta   90.00
_cell.angle_gamma   90.00
#
_symmetry.space_group_name_H-M   'P 1'
#
loop_
_entity.id
_entity.type
_entity.pdbx_description
1 polymer ?
#
loop_
_entity_poly.entity_id
_entity_poly.type
_entity_poly.pdbx_seq_one_letter_code
_entity_poly.pdbx_strand_id
1 'polypeptide(L)'
;MLAMELHWNFVFSVVIVYGVSQGLGGAFSRISTEYYMKDVQKVQPSESQVYSGITSIPWMVKPLWGLLTDAVPILGYRRRPYFLFAGSLGVVSMLFLSLHKNLHIVLALLSLTAGSAAVAIADVTVDACVAQNSGSHPSLAADMQSLCALSSSIG
;
A
#
# COMPACT_ATOMS: atom_id res chain seq x y z
N MET A 1 6.31 4.63 25.15
CA MET A 1 4.97 5.08 25.58
C MET A 1 3.86 4.50 24.71
N LEU A 2 3.77 4.80 23.41
CA LEU A 2 2.69 4.25 22.54
C LEU A 2 2.55 2.71 22.56
N ALA A 3 3.64 1.95 22.47
CA ALA A 3 3.54 0.48 22.40
C ALA A 3 3.03 -0.18 23.70
N MET A 4 3.16 0.51 24.84
CA MET A 4 2.60 0.08 26.12
C MET A 4 1.10 0.37 26.22
N GLU A 5 0.61 1.44 25.58
CA GLU A 5 -0.79 1.87 25.67
C GLU A 5 -1.67 1.30 24.53
N LEU A 6 -1.10 1.11 23.33
CA LEU A 6 -1.86 0.77 22.10
C LEU A 6 -1.58 -0.63 21.54
N HIS A 7 -0.92 -1.46 22.33
CA HIS A 7 -0.36 -2.77 21.96
C HIS A 7 0.72 -2.71 20.87
N TRP A 8 1.77 -3.51 21.07
CA TRP A 8 2.90 -3.62 20.14
C TRP A 8 2.51 -3.95 18.69
N ASN A 9 1.46 -4.74 18.51
CA ASN A 9 1.00 -5.16 17.18
C ASN A 9 0.55 -3.98 16.30
N PHE A 10 -0.07 -2.94 16.88
CA PHE A 10 -0.51 -1.77 16.13
C PHE A 10 0.69 -0.94 15.63
N VAL A 11 1.66 -0.68 16.52
CA VAL A 11 2.90 0.03 16.18
C VAL A 11 3.65 -0.70 15.06
N PHE A 12 3.73 -2.02 15.15
CA PHE A 12 4.38 -2.83 14.12
C PHE A 12 3.66 -2.76 12.76
N SER A 13 2.32 -2.77 12.75
CA SER A 13 1.54 -2.57 11.52
C SER A 13 1.78 -1.20 10.89
N VAL A 14 1.87 -0.13 11.69
CA VAL A 14 2.17 1.23 11.20
C VAL A 14 3.56 1.27 10.55
N VAL A 15 4.58 0.72 11.22
CA VAL A 15 5.96 0.72 10.72
C VAL A 15 6.10 -0.09 9.43
N ILE A 16 5.46 -1.27 9.34
CA ILE A 16 5.51 -2.09 8.13
C ILE A 16 4.85 -1.38 6.95
N VAL A 17 3.69 -0.77 7.15
CA VAL A 17 2.92 -0.21 6.04
C VAL A 17 3.49 1.15 5.61
N TYR A 18 3.67 2.08 6.54
CA TYR A 18 4.20 3.42 6.20
C TYR A 18 5.70 3.37 5.87
N GLY A 19 6.49 2.65 6.66
CA GLY A 19 7.93 2.57 6.43
C GLY A 19 8.30 1.64 5.27
N VAL A 20 7.95 0.35 5.39
CA VAL A 20 8.43 -0.65 4.42
C VAL A 20 7.62 -0.62 3.12
N SER A 21 6.29 -0.56 3.18
CA SER A 21 5.46 -0.65 1.98
C SER A 21 5.37 0.69 1.23
N GLN A 22 5.11 1.79 1.93
CA GLN A 22 4.85 3.09 1.31
C GLN A 22 6.15 3.88 1.06
N GLY A 23 7.03 3.99 2.05
CA GLY A 23 8.34 4.63 1.89
C GLY A 23 9.26 3.82 0.97
N LEU A 24 9.83 2.74 1.51
CA LEU A 24 10.84 1.94 0.81
C LEU A 24 10.28 1.28 -0.46
N GLY A 25 9.16 0.57 -0.32
CA GLY A 25 8.49 -0.13 -1.41
C GLY A 25 8.00 0.80 -2.51
N GLY A 26 7.46 1.97 -2.15
CA GLY A 26 7.03 2.98 -3.10
C GLY A 26 8.19 3.56 -3.90
N ALA A 27 9.32 3.88 -3.25
CA ALA A 27 10.52 4.38 -3.91
C ALA A 27 11.08 3.36 -4.91
N PHE A 28 11.27 2.10 -4.48
CA PHE A 28 11.77 1.05 -5.36
C PHE A 28 10.82 0.73 -6.50
N SER A 29 9.50 0.68 -6.23
CA SER A 29 8.50 0.42 -7.26
C SER A 29 8.48 1.53 -8.32
N ARG A 30 8.61 2.79 -7.92
CA ARG A 30 8.66 3.92 -8.86
C ARG A 30 9.89 3.85 -9.77
N ILE A 31 11.08 3.67 -9.19
CA ILE A 31 12.34 3.57 -9.95
C ILE A 31 12.31 2.36 -10.89
N SER A 32 11.84 1.22 -10.38
CA SER A 32 11.79 -0.02 -11.16
C SER A 32 10.80 0.05 -12.31
N THR A 33 9.65 0.72 -12.11
CA THR A 33 8.63 0.92 -13.13
C THR A 33 9.12 1.90 -14.21
N GLU A 34 9.74 3.02 -13.82
CA GLU A 34 10.36 3.97 -14.75
C GLU A 34 11.46 3.31 -15.58
N TYR A 35 12.33 2.52 -14.96
CA TYR A 35 13.38 1.76 -15.64
C TYR A 35 12.81 0.73 -16.61
N TYR A 36 11.81 -0.04 -16.18
CA TYR A 36 11.15 -1.05 -17.02
C TYR A 36 10.49 -0.42 -18.26
N MET A 37 9.80 0.71 -18.09
CA MET A 37 9.11 1.38 -19.19
C MET A 37 10.08 2.05 -20.16
N LYS A 38 11.18 2.63 -19.65
CA LYS A 38 12.17 3.32 -20.47
C LYS A 38 13.12 2.38 -21.19
N ASP A 39 13.72 1.43 -20.47
CA ASP A 39 14.85 0.64 -20.99
C ASP A 39 14.41 -0.71 -21.58
N VAL A 40 13.37 -1.35 -21.02
CA VAL A 40 12.88 -2.65 -21.52
C VAL A 40 11.85 -2.45 -22.62
N GLN A 41 10.85 -1.61 -22.40
CA GLN A 41 9.77 -1.42 -23.36
C GLN A 41 9.98 -0.29 -24.37
N LYS A 42 11.02 0.56 -24.18
CA LYS A 42 11.37 1.68 -25.08
C LYS A 42 10.16 2.58 -25.41
N VAL A 43 9.27 2.72 -24.45
CA VAL A 43 7.98 3.40 -24.65
C VAL A 43 8.19 4.91 -24.70
N GLN A 44 7.41 5.60 -25.54
CA GLN A 44 7.47 7.06 -25.61
C GLN A 44 7.07 7.68 -24.26
N PRO A 45 7.67 8.81 -23.83
CA PRO A 45 7.38 9.42 -22.53
C PRO A 45 5.89 9.73 -22.29
N SER A 46 5.14 10.01 -23.37
CA SER A 46 3.70 10.22 -23.37
C SER A 46 2.93 9.00 -22.88
N GLU A 47 3.25 7.81 -23.38
CA GLU A 47 2.59 6.56 -22.98
C GLU A 47 2.97 6.16 -21.55
N SER A 48 4.22 6.43 -21.14
CA SER A 48 4.65 6.20 -19.76
C SER A 48 3.84 7.01 -18.74
N GLN A 49 3.50 8.24 -19.10
CA GLN A 49 2.67 9.10 -18.26
C GLN A 49 1.22 8.59 -18.17
N VAL A 50 0.65 8.09 -19.28
CA VAL A 50 -0.68 7.46 -19.30
C VAL A 50 -0.72 6.23 -18.38
N TYR A 51 0.31 5.38 -18.47
CA TYR A 51 0.44 4.19 -17.65
C TYR A 51 0.61 4.50 -16.15
N SER A 52 1.39 5.52 -15.80
CA SER A 52 1.49 6.01 -14.42
C SER A 52 0.14 6.49 -13.88
N GLY A 53 -0.65 7.16 -14.73
CA GLY A 53 -2.03 7.53 -14.43
C GLY A 53 -2.92 6.32 -14.12
N ILE A 54 -2.85 5.26 -14.94
CA ILE A 54 -3.62 4.02 -14.72
C ILE A 54 -3.21 3.35 -13.40
N THR A 55 -1.91 3.27 -13.11
CA THR A 55 -1.43 2.69 -11.85
C THR A 55 -1.80 3.53 -10.61
N SER A 56 -2.22 4.78 -10.81
CA SER A 56 -2.68 5.68 -9.74
C SER A 56 -4.18 5.57 -9.47
N ILE A 57 -4.95 4.93 -10.36
CA ILE A 57 -6.41 4.71 -10.17
C ILE A 57 -6.75 4.07 -8.82
N PRO A 58 -6.04 3.03 -8.34
CA PRO A 58 -6.32 2.41 -7.05
C PRO A 58 -6.25 3.39 -5.86
N TRP A 59 -5.41 4.42 -5.95
CA TRP A 59 -5.30 5.47 -4.95
C TRP A 59 -6.48 6.45 -5.00
N MET A 60 -7.11 6.64 -6.16
CA MET A 60 -8.33 7.45 -6.29
C MET A 60 -9.55 6.73 -5.69
N VAL A 61 -9.64 5.41 -5.86
CA VAL A 61 -10.70 4.58 -5.25
C VAL A 61 -10.42 4.21 -3.80
N LYS A 62 -9.43 4.83 -3.15
CA LYS A 62 -9.12 4.67 -1.72
C LYS A 62 -10.36 4.81 -0.79
N PRO A 63 -11.30 5.77 -1.00
CA PRO A 63 -12.51 5.85 -0.18
C PRO A 63 -13.42 4.61 -0.28
N LEU A 64 -13.50 4.00 -1.47
CA LEU A 64 -14.25 2.76 -1.69
C LEU A 64 -13.61 1.61 -0.90
N TRP A 65 -12.29 1.49 -0.91
CA TRP A 65 -11.57 0.50 -0.11
C TRP A 65 -11.82 0.70 1.39
N GLY A 66 -11.86 1.94 1.87
CA GLY A 66 -12.18 2.27 3.26
C GLY A 66 -13.56 1.79 3.66
N LEU A 67 -14.58 2.11 2.85
CA LEU A 67 -15.93 1.62 3.05
C LEU A 67 -15.99 0.09 3.07
N LEU A 68 -15.25 -0.57 2.15
CA LEU A 68 -15.22 -2.03 2.04
C LEU A 68 -14.59 -2.69 3.27
N THR A 69 -13.50 -2.12 3.80
CA THR A 69 -12.84 -2.60 5.02
C THR A 69 -13.66 -2.37 6.28
N ASP A 70 -14.50 -1.34 6.31
CA ASP A 70 -15.35 -1.02 7.46
C ASP A 70 -16.70 -1.76 7.42
N ALA A 71 -17.28 -1.98 6.24
CA ALA A 71 -18.60 -2.57 6.07
C ALA A 71 -18.61 -4.11 6.04
N VAL A 72 -17.52 -4.75 5.58
CA VAL A 72 -17.48 -6.21 5.38
C VAL A 72 -16.53 -6.87 6.39
N PRO A 73 -17.03 -7.43 7.51
CA PRO A 73 -16.19 -8.24 8.38
C PRO A 73 -15.89 -9.60 7.71
N ILE A 74 -14.65 -9.80 7.25
CA ILE A 74 -14.20 -11.09 6.72
C ILE A 74 -13.92 -12.04 7.91
N LEU A 75 -14.58 -13.22 7.94
CA LEU A 75 -14.31 -14.30 8.91
C LEU A 75 -14.43 -13.87 10.40
N GLY A 76 -15.25 -12.86 10.71
CA GLY A 76 -15.42 -12.33 12.07
C GLY A 76 -14.28 -11.42 12.56
N TYR A 77 -13.21 -11.25 11.77
CA TYR A 77 -12.10 -10.33 12.04
C TYR A 77 -12.13 -9.16 11.07
N ARG A 78 -12.33 -7.94 11.58
CA ARG A 78 -12.50 -6.77 10.71
C ARG A 78 -11.24 -6.34 9.93
N ARG A 79 -10.01 -6.63 10.42
CA ARG A 79 -8.80 -5.93 9.92
C ARG A 79 -7.58 -6.80 9.59
N ARG A 80 -7.35 -7.87 10.37
CA ARG A 80 -6.24 -8.81 10.12
C ARG A 80 -6.28 -9.50 8.73
N PRO A 81 -7.43 -9.95 8.19
CA PRO A 81 -7.45 -10.63 6.89
C PRO A 81 -7.13 -9.68 5.73
N TYR A 82 -7.48 -8.40 5.84
CA TYR A 82 -7.19 -7.40 4.82
C TYR A 82 -5.69 -7.14 4.66
N PHE A 83 -4.92 -7.12 5.77
CA PHE A 83 -3.46 -7.02 5.70
C PHE A 83 -2.82 -8.22 5.00
N LEU A 84 -3.26 -9.43 5.33
CA LEU A 84 -2.74 -10.64 4.69
C LEU A 84 -3.11 -10.69 3.20
N PHE A 85 -4.34 -10.31 2.87
CA PHE A 85 -4.81 -10.24 1.49
C PHE A 85 -3.99 -9.22 0.69
N ALA A 86 -3.86 -7.98 1.18
CA ALA A 86 -3.05 -6.94 0.56
C ALA A 86 -1.60 -7.40 0.36
N GLY A 87 -0.95 -7.94 1.39
CA GLY A 87 0.41 -8.46 1.29
C GLY A 87 0.54 -9.57 0.25
N SER A 88 -0.37 -10.55 0.26
CA SER A 88 -0.35 -11.65 -0.72
C SER A 88 -0.56 -11.16 -2.16
N LEU A 89 -1.47 -10.22 -2.38
CA LEU A 89 -1.74 -9.64 -3.68
C LEU A 89 -0.53 -8.86 -4.20
N GLY A 90 0.14 -8.11 -3.33
CA GLY A 90 1.37 -7.39 -3.67
C GLY A 90 2.51 -8.34 -4.05
N VAL A 91 2.75 -9.38 -3.26
CA VAL A 91 3.80 -10.38 -3.53
C VAL A 91 3.51 -11.12 -4.84
N VAL A 92 2.28 -11.59 -5.05
CA VAL A 92 1.91 -12.31 -6.28
C VAL A 92 2.08 -11.42 -7.50
N SER A 93 1.67 -10.15 -7.42
CA SER A 93 1.79 -9.19 -8.52
C SER A 93 3.26 -8.93 -8.90
N MET A 94 4.13 -8.74 -7.91
CA MET A 94 5.55 -8.49 -8.13
C MET A 94 6.30 -9.75 -8.58
N LEU A 95 5.95 -10.92 -8.04
CA LEU A 95 6.51 -12.21 -8.45
C LEU A 95 6.12 -12.52 -9.90
N PHE A 96 4.88 -12.24 -10.29
CA PHE A 96 4.39 -12.44 -11.65
C PHE A 96 5.17 -11.59 -12.66
N LEU A 97 5.41 -10.32 -12.32
CA LEU A 97 6.23 -9.40 -13.12
C LEU A 97 7.69 -9.87 -13.23
N SER A 98 8.26 -10.39 -12.14
CA SER A 98 9.64 -10.88 -12.10
C SER A 98 9.86 -12.15 -12.92
N LEU A 99 8.91 -13.09 -12.88
CA LEU A 99 9.04 -14.40 -13.54
C LEU A 99 8.84 -14.34 -15.06
N HIS A 100 8.07 -13.39 -15.58
CA HIS A 100 7.76 -13.32 -17.01
C HIS A 100 8.44 -12.13 -17.69
N LYS A 101 9.59 -12.41 -18.33
CA LYS A 101 10.39 -11.40 -19.05
C LYS A 101 9.77 -10.91 -20.37
N ASN A 102 8.82 -11.65 -20.95
CA ASN A 102 8.14 -11.33 -22.22
C ASN A 102 6.63 -11.09 -22.01
N LEU A 103 6.26 -10.32 -20.98
CA LEU A 103 4.86 -9.94 -20.75
C LEU A 103 4.42 -8.88 -21.75
N HIS A 104 3.23 -9.08 -22.33
CA HIS A 104 2.52 -8.00 -23.00
C HIS A 104 2.32 -6.82 -22.05
N ILE A 105 2.46 -5.59 -22.57
CA ILE A 105 2.33 -4.32 -21.86
C ILE A 105 1.10 -4.30 -20.94
N VAL A 106 -0.03 -4.83 -21.42
CA VAL A 106 -1.30 -4.90 -20.68
C VAL A 106 -1.20 -5.73 -19.40
N LEU A 107 -0.52 -6.88 -19.43
CA LEU A 107 -0.38 -7.74 -18.26
C LEU A 107 0.63 -7.15 -17.24
N ALA A 108 1.68 -6.48 -17.72
CA ALA A 108 2.60 -5.74 -16.87
C ALA A 108 1.87 -4.60 -16.14
N LEU A 109 1.04 -3.83 -16.86
CA LEU A 109 0.22 -2.77 -16.29
C LEU A 109 -0.80 -3.30 -15.28
N LEU A 110 -1.45 -4.42 -15.58
CA LEU A 110 -2.41 -5.03 -14.67
C LEU A 110 -1.72 -5.46 -13.37
N SER A 111 -0.52 -6.04 -13.46
CA SER A 111 0.28 -6.44 -12.29
C SER A 111 0.75 -5.23 -11.48
N LEU A 112 1.21 -4.16 -12.13
CA LEU A 112 1.59 -2.92 -11.45
C LEU A 112 0.39 -2.25 -10.78
N THR A 113 -0.77 -2.25 -11.43
CA THR A 113 -2.02 -1.72 -10.89
C THR A 113 -2.52 -2.55 -9.71
N ALA A 114 -2.41 -3.88 -9.79
CA ALA A 114 -2.74 -4.79 -8.69
C ALA A 114 -1.80 -4.61 -7.50
N GLY A 115 -0.49 -4.42 -7.73
CA GLY A 115 0.48 -4.07 -6.70
C GLY A 115 0.18 -2.72 -6.04
N SER A 116 -0.16 -1.72 -6.84
CA SER A 116 -0.60 -0.39 -6.36
C SER A 116 -1.88 -0.49 -5.52
N ALA A 117 -2.85 -1.30 -5.95
CA ALA A 117 -4.07 -1.57 -5.18
C ALA A 117 -3.79 -2.27 -3.85
N ALA A 118 -2.86 -3.23 -3.83
CA ALA A 118 -2.44 -3.88 -2.60
C ALA A 118 -1.88 -2.88 -1.57
N VAL A 119 -1.02 -1.95 -2.00
CA VAL A 119 -0.49 -0.90 -1.13
C VAL A 119 -1.62 0.02 -0.63
N ALA A 120 -2.51 0.45 -1.52
CA ALA A 120 -3.64 1.31 -1.15
C ALA A 120 -4.58 0.64 -0.12
N ILE A 121 -4.86 -0.65 -0.25
CA ILE A 121 -5.69 -1.40 0.72
C ILE A 121 -5.00 -1.51 2.08
N ALA A 122 -3.69 -1.80 2.11
CA ALA A 122 -2.94 -1.86 3.35
C ALA A 122 -2.91 -0.50 4.08
N ASP A 123 -2.71 0.58 3.33
CA ASP A 123 -2.67 1.96 3.83
C ASP A 123 -4.00 2.37 4.47
N VAL A 124 -5.12 2.15 3.77
CA VAL A 124 -6.48 2.38 4.30
C VAL A 124 -6.75 1.60 5.58
N THR A 125 -6.29 0.35 5.63
CA THR A 125 -6.53 -0.51 6.79
C THR A 125 -5.77 0.01 8.03
N VAL A 126 -4.55 0.54 7.84
CA VAL A 126 -3.82 1.21 8.94
C VAL A 126 -4.47 2.54 9.32
N ASP A 127 -4.86 3.37 8.34
CA ASP A 127 -5.55 4.64 8.58
C ASP A 127 -6.79 4.43 9.46
N ALA A 128 -7.62 3.42 9.14
CA ALA A 128 -8.80 3.09 9.93
C ALA A 128 -8.45 2.60 11.35
N CYS A 129 -7.30 1.93 11.52
CA CYS A 129 -6.74 1.57 12.82
C CYS A 129 -6.29 2.79 13.63
N VAL A 130 -5.55 3.69 13.02
CA VAL A 130 -5.10 4.94 13.65
C VAL A 130 -6.31 5.78 14.05
N ALA A 131 -7.32 5.92 13.18
CA ALA A 131 -8.53 6.68 13.46
C ALA A 131 -9.34 6.12 14.65
N GLN A 132 -9.54 4.80 14.71
CA GLN A 132 -10.25 4.19 15.84
C GLN A 132 -9.47 4.30 17.16
N ASN A 133 -8.16 4.10 17.12
CA ASN A 133 -7.31 4.21 18.29
C ASN A 133 -7.23 5.67 18.78
N SER A 134 -7.18 6.63 17.87
CA SER A 134 -7.24 8.07 18.16
C SER A 134 -8.56 8.46 18.81
N GLY A 135 -9.69 7.91 18.35
CA GLY A 135 -10.99 8.13 18.97
C GLY A 135 -11.10 7.52 20.38
N SER A 136 -10.44 6.39 20.63
CA SER A 136 -10.43 5.72 21.93
C SER A 136 -9.43 6.35 22.92
N HIS A 137 -8.33 6.90 22.42
CA HIS A 137 -7.26 7.54 23.20
C HIS A 137 -6.89 8.91 22.63
N PRO A 138 -7.72 9.96 22.86
CA PRO A 138 -7.52 11.28 22.25
C PRO A 138 -6.18 11.94 22.60
N SER A 139 -5.65 11.68 23.80
CA SER A 139 -4.35 12.19 24.26
C SER A 139 -3.17 11.67 23.44
N LEU A 140 -3.28 10.48 22.87
CA LEU A 140 -2.25 9.81 22.08
C LEU A 140 -2.42 10.02 20.57
N ALA A 141 -3.45 10.77 20.13
CA ALA A 141 -3.75 10.97 18.71
C ALA A 141 -2.58 11.63 17.95
N ALA A 142 -1.99 12.68 18.52
CA ALA A 142 -0.86 13.39 17.92
C ALA A 142 0.39 12.50 17.82
N ASP A 143 0.60 11.68 18.85
CA ASP A 143 1.68 10.71 18.93
C ASP A 143 1.57 9.62 17.85
N MET A 144 0.35 9.13 17.57
CA MET A 144 0.11 8.15 16.50
C MET A 144 0.38 8.73 15.12
N GLN A 145 -0.06 9.97 14.87
CA GLN A 145 0.19 10.64 13.59
C GLN A 145 1.68 10.93 13.39
N SER A 146 2.37 11.35 14.45
CA SER A 146 3.82 11.54 14.44
C SER A 146 4.56 10.22 14.14
N LEU A 147 4.08 9.09 14.67
CA LEU A 147 4.62 7.77 14.36
C LEU A 147 4.44 7.39 12.88
N CYS A 148 3.28 7.67 12.29
CA CYS A 148 3.02 7.39 10.87
C CYS A 148 3.96 8.23 9.99
N ALA A 149 4.05 9.54 10.24
CA ALA A 149 4.93 10.45 9.51
C ALA A 149 6.41 10.08 9.65
N LEU A 150 6.86 9.76 10.87
CA LEU A 150 8.22 9.32 11.12
C LEU A 150 8.54 8.02 10.39
N SER A 151 7.63 7.04 10.42
CA SER A 151 7.81 5.76 9.74
C SER A 151 7.92 5.95 8.22
N SER A 152 7.06 6.79 7.64
CA SER A 152 7.11 7.13 6.22
C SER A 152 8.35 7.93 5.81
N SER A 153 8.96 8.67 6.73
CA SER A 153 10.17 9.46 6.46
C SER A 153 11.45 8.62 6.52
N ILE A 154 11.46 7.58 7.37
CA ILE A 154 12.59 6.65 7.50
C ILE A 154 12.66 5.66 6.34
N GLY A 155 11.50 5.21 5.85
CA GLY A 155 11.39 4.27 4.73
C GLY A 155 11.64 4.92 3.38
#